data_AF-A0A4X1UVS5-F1
#
_entry.id   AF-A0A4X1UVS5-F1
#
_cell.length_a   1.000
_cell.length_b   1.000
_cell.length_c   1.000
_cell.angle_alpha   90.00
_cell.angle_beta   90.00
_cell.angle_gamma   90.00
#
_symmetry.space_group_name_H-M   'P 1'
#
loop_
_entity.id
_entity.type
_entity.pdbx_description
1 polymer ?
#
loop_
_entity_poly.entity_id
_entity_poly.type
_entity_poly.pdbx_seq_one_letter_code
_entity_poly.pdbx_strand_id
1 'polypeptide(L)'
;MRCSWDGLAAGSPHRAWDGEEDGGALRKGTSVMSFEGLLELQIQVGTKTYKQLVIGNSTKKQSSRPPVQKAYVVNKHRPLEMSARVQVPFLRQVVPISKKVARDPCFDDLSGEYNPEKELVNKRLKNMEQQDMAQQEQKWQQEICLVLKQEWWAQAQQGHRPYFLKKSEQCQLVLAEKFKELKCSKKLESFLS
;
A
#
# COMPACT_ATOMS: atom_id res chain seq x y z
N MET A 1 26.27 55.73 -19.46
CA MET A 1 26.14 55.74 -17.99
C MET A 1 26.33 54.32 -17.48
N ARG A 2 27.53 54.00 -16.97
CA ARG A 2 27.82 52.72 -16.31
C ARG A 2 27.64 52.96 -14.81
N CYS A 3 26.73 52.23 -14.18
CA CYS A 3 26.62 52.24 -12.73
C CYS A 3 27.57 51.17 -12.20
N SER A 4 28.67 51.64 -11.59
CA SER A 4 29.58 50.83 -10.78
C SER A 4 28.87 50.42 -9.49
N TRP A 5 28.91 49.13 -9.16
CA TRP A 5 28.57 48.60 -7.84
C TRP A 5 29.82 47.91 -7.30
N ASP A 6 30.72 48.71 -6.73
CA ASP A 6 31.76 48.24 -5.85
C ASP A 6 31.24 48.28 -4.40
N GLY A 7 31.49 47.19 -3.66
CA GLY A 7 31.58 47.19 -2.20
C GLY A 7 30.36 46.68 -1.46
N LEU A 8 30.43 45.46 -0.91
CA LEU A 8 31.01 45.22 0.41
C LEU A 8 30.86 43.72 0.75
N ALA A 9 31.99 43.07 1.00
CA ALA A 9 32.05 41.80 1.67
C ALA A 9 31.68 42.00 3.15
N ALA A 10 30.56 41.41 3.58
CA ALA A 10 30.29 41.13 4.98
C ALA A 10 30.12 39.62 5.11
N GLY A 11 31.14 38.97 5.64
CA GLY A 11 31.10 37.56 5.99
C GLY A 11 30.04 37.32 7.06
N SER A 12 28.97 36.61 6.70
CA SER A 12 28.07 36.02 7.67
C SER A 12 28.64 34.65 8.08
N PRO A 13 28.79 34.38 9.40
CA PRO A 13 29.24 33.08 9.84
C PRO A 13 28.16 32.07 9.50
N HIS A 14 28.46 31.21 8.53
CA HIS A 14 27.73 29.99 8.29
C HIS A 14 27.82 29.17 9.58
N ARG A 15 26.79 29.23 10.43
CA ARG A 15 26.61 28.32 11.55
C ARG A 15 26.68 26.91 10.98
N ALA A 16 27.82 26.26 11.16
CA ALA A 16 27.96 24.82 11.04
C ALA A 16 26.95 24.22 12.02
N TRP A 17 25.88 23.64 11.48
CA TRP A 17 25.10 22.66 12.21
C TRP A 17 25.81 21.34 11.97
N ASP A 18 26.84 21.11 12.76
CA ASP A 18 27.32 19.76 13.03
C ASP A 18 26.26 19.08 13.90
N GLY A 19 25.27 18.51 13.22
CA GLY A 19 24.30 17.59 13.77
C GLY A 19 24.53 16.24 13.12
N GLU A 20 25.44 15.46 13.72
CA GLU A 20 25.62 14.05 13.43
C GLU A 20 24.29 13.29 13.55
N GLU A 21 24.00 12.55 12.48
CA GLU A 21 23.30 11.27 12.40
C GLU A 21 22.11 10.99 13.34
N ASP A 22 20.87 11.24 12.88
CA ASP A 22 19.70 10.48 13.38
C ASP A 22 18.55 10.30 12.37
N GLY A 23 18.71 10.78 11.13
CA GLY A 23 17.69 10.59 10.08
C GLY A 23 17.50 9.13 9.67
N GLY A 24 18.51 8.28 9.87
CA GLY A 24 18.48 6.86 9.52
C GLY A 24 17.84 5.96 10.59
N ALA A 25 18.01 6.30 11.87
CA ALA A 25 17.49 5.52 13.00
C ALA A 25 15.97 5.61 13.08
N LEU A 26 15.40 6.80 12.85
CA LEU A 26 13.96 7.01 12.85
C LEU A 26 13.27 6.30 11.68
N ARG A 27 13.93 6.12 10.53
CA ARG A 27 13.42 5.33 9.38
C ARG A 27 13.30 3.84 9.71
N LYS A 28 14.25 3.29 10.49
CA LYS A 28 14.21 1.91 10.97
C LYS A 28 13.18 1.75 12.09
N GLY A 29 13.09 2.72 13.01
CA GLY A 29 12.08 2.73 14.07
C GLY A 29 10.65 2.82 13.54
N THR A 30 10.42 3.68 12.54
CA THR A 30 9.10 3.80 11.87
C THR A 30 8.72 2.54 11.08
N SER A 31 9.69 1.78 10.57
CA SER A 31 9.41 0.48 9.93
C SER A 31 8.92 -0.59 10.91
N VAL A 32 9.15 -0.43 12.22
CA VAL A 32 8.71 -1.37 13.25
C VAL A 32 7.34 -0.96 13.84
N MET A 33 6.91 0.29 13.64
CA MET A 33 5.63 0.78 14.15
C MET A 33 4.46 0.26 13.30
N SER A 34 3.34 -0.07 13.96
CA SER A 34 2.12 -0.49 13.26
C SER A 34 1.52 0.65 12.43
N PHE A 35 0.75 0.32 11.40
CA PHE A 35 0.09 1.31 10.52
C PHE A 35 -0.71 2.38 11.30
N GLU A 36 -1.35 1.98 12.40
CA GLU A 36 -2.09 2.89 13.30
C GLU A 36 -1.16 3.86 14.02
N GLY A 37 -0.05 3.35 14.58
CA GLY A 37 0.96 4.19 15.23
C GLY A 37 1.61 5.18 14.26
N LEU A 38 1.77 4.80 12.99
CA LEU A 38 2.25 5.72 11.95
C LEU A 38 1.24 6.83 11.63
N LEU A 39 -0.06 6.51 11.64
CA LEU A 39 -1.13 7.50 11.41
C LEU A 39 -1.28 8.46 12.59
N GLU A 40 -1.25 7.96 13.82
CA GLU A 40 -1.27 8.78 15.04
C GLU A 40 -0.05 9.71 15.10
N LEU A 41 1.14 9.19 14.79
CA LEU A 41 2.35 10.00 14.72
C LEU A 41 2.23 11.08 13.63
N GLN A 42 1.69 10.74 12.46
CA GLN A 42 1.43 11.71 11.38
C GLN A 42 0.45 12.82 11.82
N ILE A 43 -0.55 12.50 12.66
CA ILE A 43 -1.47 13.49 13.23
C ILE A 43 -0.76 14.39 14.25
N GLN A 44 0.06 13.81 15.13
CA GLN A 44 0.73 14.54 16.21
C GLN A 44 1.83 15.47 15.72
N VAL A 45 2.75 14.97 14.88
CA VAL A 45 3.87 15.80 14.39
C VAL A 45 3.48 16.64 13.18
N GLY A 46 2.44 16.22 12.44
CA GLY A 46 1.96 16.83 11.20
C GLY A 46 2.52 16.15 9.93
N THR A 47 1.78 16.24 8.82
CA THR A 47 2.12 15.51 7.59
C THR A 47 3.43 15.95 6.93
N LYS A 48 3.82 17.23 7.06
CA LYS A 48 5.03 17.78 6.43
C LYS A 48 6.30 17.34 7.16
N THR A 49 6.31 17.48 8.48
CA THR A 49 7.39 17.04 9.38
C THR A 49 7.52 15.52 9.35
N TYR A 50 6.41 14.77 9.43
CA TYR A 50 6.41 13.31 9.29
C TYR A 50 7.03 12.86 7.97
N LYS A 51 6.60 13.44 6.83
CA LYS A 51 7.18 13.11 5.53
C LYS A 51 8.66 13.46 5.45
N GLN A 52 9.08 14.59 6.02
CA GLN A 52 10.49 14.98 6.04
C GLN A 52 11.34 14.01 6.87
N LEU A 53 10.84 13.61 8.04
CA LEU A 53 11.49 12.66 8.95
C LEU A 53 11.55 11.24 8.37
N VAL A 54 10.47 10.76 7.75
CA VAL A 54 10.38 9.41 7.18
C VAL A 54 11.04 9.31 5.82
N ILE A 55 10.81 10.26 4.92
CA ILE A 55 11.35 10.20 3.56
C ILE A 55 12.83 10.62 3.56
N GLY A 56 13.25 11.43 4.53
CA GLY A 56 14.53 12.12 4.56
C GLY A 56 14.58 13.22 3.50
N ASN A 57 15.46 14.21 3.68
CA ASN A 57 15.69 15.32 2.76
C ASN A 57 16.35 14.82 1.45
N SER A 58 15.66 13.98 0.67
CA SER A 58 16.16 13.47 -0.60
C SER A 58 15.67 14.38 -1.72
N THR A 59 16.54 15.27 -2.18
CA THR A 59 16.38 15.96 -3.45
C THR A 59 16.20 14.91 -4.55
N LYS A 60 15.07 14.99 -5.28
CA LYS A 60 14.77 14.29 -6.54
C LYS A 60 15.48 12.93 -6.72
N LYS A 61 14.94 11.87 -6.13
CA LYS A 61 15.34 10.50 -6.50
C LYS A 61 14.81 10.17 -7.90
N GLN A 62 15.71 10.11 -8.87
CA GLN A 62 15.46 9.41 -10.12
C GLN A 62 15.14 7.94 -9.79
N SER A 63 14.09 7.43 -10.41
CA SER A 63 13.75 6.01 -10.43
C SER A 63 14.98 5.21 -10.90
N SER A 64 15.72 4.62 -9.98
CA SER A 64 16.69 3.57 -10.26
C SER A 64 16.19 2.30 -9.60
N ARG A 65 15.37 1.56 -10.35
CA ARG A 65 15.06 0.18 -10.01
C ARG A 65 16.38 -0.60 -10.18
N PRO A 66 16.97 -1.22 -9.14
CA PRO A 66 18.13 -2.06 -9.38
C PRO A 66 17.65 -3.29 -10.17
N PRO A 67 18.38 -3.74 -11.21
CA PRO A 67 18.08 -5.01 -11.84
C PRO A 67 18.26 -6.09 -10.77
N VAL A 68 17.22 -6.91 -10.58
CA VAL A 68 17.30 -8.12 -9.77
C VAL A 68 18.42 -8.98 -10.37
N GLN A 69 19.59 -8.97 -9.74
CA GLN A 69 20.66 -9.88 -10.09
C GLN A 69 20.18 -11.26 -9.69
N LYS A 70 19.76 -12.06 -10.67
CA LYS A 70 19.47 -13.48 -10.47
C LYS A 70 20.74 -14.09 -9.89
N ALA A 71 20.63 -14.70 -8.71
CA ALA A 71 21.71 -15.41 -8.04
C ALA A 71 22.47 -16.24 -9.08
N TYR A 72 23.72 -15.88 -9.27
CA TYR A 72 24.60 -16.49 -10.25
C TYR A 72 24.87 -17.92 -9.78
N VAL A 73 24.26 -18.89 -10.46
CA VAL A 73 24.85 -20.22 -10.60
C VAL A 73 26.27 -19.97 -11.10
N VAL A 74 27.26 -20.29 -10.25
CA VAL A 74 28.67 -19.85 -10.39
C VAL A 74 29.31 -20.25 -11.72
N ASN A 75 28.71 -21.19 -12.45
CA ASN A 75 28.92 -21.35 -13.89
C ASN A 75 27.82 -22.23 -14.48
N LYS A 76 27.07 -21.73 -15.48
CA LYS A 76 26.00 -22.50 -16.16
C LYS A 76 26.53 -23.60 -17.09
N HIS A 77 27.84 -23.66 -17.28
CA HIS A 77 28.53 -24.63 -18.12
C HIS A 77 29.34 -25.66 -17.32
N ARG A 78 29.18 -25.71 -15.99
CA ARG A 78 29.79 -26.74 -15.15
C ARG A 78 28.85 -27.95 -15.08
N PRO A 79 29.22 -29.11 -15.62
CA PRO A 79 28.42 -30.31 -15.41
C PRO A 79 28.45 -30.71 -13.93
N LEU A 80 27.29 -31.06 -13.37
CA LEU A 80 27.21 -31.67 -12.04
C LEU A 80 27.56 -33.16 -12.17
N GLU A 81 28.42 -33.66 -11.28
CA GLU A 81 28.75 -35.07 -11.22
C GLU A 81 27.54 -35.87 -10.71
N MET A 82 27.08 -36.83 -11.51
CA MET A 82 26.04 -37.79 -11.15
C MET A 82 26.64 -39.20 -11.11
N SER A 83 26.16 -40.03 -10.18
CA SER A 83 26.60 -41.42 -10.05
C SER A 83 26.14 -42.27 -11.25
N ALA A 84 27.08 -42.99 -11.87
CA ALA A 84 26.82 -43.93 -12.96
C ALA A 84 26.00 -45.17 -12.54
N ARG A 85 25.75 -45.35 -11.23
CA ARG A 85 25.03 -46.52 -10.69
C ARG A 85 23.51 -46.30 -10.57
N VAL A 86 23.02 -45.13 -10.92
CA VAL A 86 21.58 -44.83 -10.87
C VAL A 86 20.94 -45.39 -12.13
N GLN A 87 20.22 -46.51 -12.02
CA GLN A 87 19.46 -47.09 -13.13
C GLN A 87 18.39 -46.08 -13.59
N VAL A 88 18.33 -45.84 -14.90
CA VAL A 88 17.37 -44.90 -15.48
C VAL A 88 16.00 -45.61 -15.60
N PRO A 89 14.91 -45.04 -15.08
CA PRO A 89 13.59 -45.65 -15.22
C PRO A 89 13.15 -45.69 -16.69
N PHE A 90 12.70 -46.86 -17.16
CA PHE A 90 12.33 -47.11 -18.56
C PHE A 90 11.05 -46.37 -18.99
N LEU A 91 10.11 -46.14 -18.06
CA LEU A 91 8.95 -45.28 -18.26
C LEU A 91 8.86 -44.25 -17.14
N ARG A 92 8.65 -42.98 -17.51
CA ARG A 92 8.16 -42.00 -16.55
C ARG A 92 6.74 -42.40 -16.19
N GLN A 93 6.47 -42.66 -14.91
CA GLN A 93 5.10 -42.77 -14.43
C GLN A 93 4.45 -41.40 -14.59
N VAL A 94 3.76 -41.20 -15.72
CA VAL A 94 2.92 -40.04 -15.94
C VAL A 94 1.70 -40.25 -15.07
N VAL A 95 1.78 -39.85 -13.80
CA VAL A 95 0.57 -39.62 -13.02
C VAL A 95 -0.22 -38.60 -13.85
N PRO A 96 -1.46 -38.91 -14.29
CA PRO A 96 -2.27 -37.92 -14.97
C PRO A 96 -2.51 -36.79 -13.98
N ILE A 97 -1.75 -35.72 -14.13
CA ILE A 97 -1.96 -34.47 -13.40
C ILE A 97 -3.22 -33.87 -14.03
N SER A 98 -4.26 -33.63 -13.24
CA SER A 98 -5.39 -32.81 -13.68
C SER A 98 -4.87 -31.40 -13.94
N LYS A 99 -4.55 -31.12 -15.20
CA LYS A 99 -4.13 -29.79 -15.61
C LYS A 99 -5.36 -28.89 -15.50
N LYS A 100 -5.23 -27.77 -14.78
CA LYS A 100 -6.24 -26.70 -14.82
C LYS A 100 -6.22 -26.11 -16.23
N VAL A 101 -7.13 -26.60 -17.07
CA VAL A 101 -7.36 -26.05 -18.41
C VAL A 101 -8.19 -24.80 -18.20
N ALA A 102 -7.70 -23.65 -18.69
CA ALA A 102 -8.53 -22.47 -18.81
C ALA A 102 -9.63 -22.80 -19.83
N ARG A 103 -10.85 -23.07 -19.35
CA ARG A 103 -12.02 -23.31 -20.17
C ARG A 103 -12.61 -21.96 -20.55
N ASP A 104 -12.97 -21.79 -21.81
CA ASP A 104 -13.72 -20.62 -22.25
C ASP A 104 -15.17 -20.78 -21.78
N PRO A 105 -15.68 -19.92 -20.88
CA PRO A 105 -17.05 -20.05 -20.36
C PRO A 105 -18.12 -19.93 -21.45
N CYS A 106 -17.82 -19.36 -22.61
CA CYS A 106 -18.75 -19.30 -23.74
C CYS A 106 -18.85 -20.63 -24.50
N PHE A 107 -17.85 -21.50 -24.41
CA PHE A 107 -17.73 -22.75 -25.20
C PHE A 107 -17.40 -23.98 -24.35
N ASP A 108 -17.60 -23.94 -23.03
CA ASP A 108 -17.34 -25.09 -22.17
C ASP A 108 -18.55 -26.03 -22.19
N ASP A 109 -18.35 -27.28 -22.60
CA ASP A 109 -19.43 -28.29 -22.65
C ASP A 109 -20.09 -28.53 -21.27
N LEU A 110 -19.41 -28.12 -20.19
CA LEU A 110 -19.90 -28.18 -18.81
C LEU A 110 -20.80 -26.99 -18.41
N SER A 111 -20.91 -25.93 -19.22
CA SER A 111 -21.65 -24.71 -18.87
C SER A 111 -23.19 -24.88 -18.84
N GLY A 112 -23.69 -26.06 -19.20
CA GLY A 112 -25.12 -26.36 -19.25
C GLY A 112 -25.85 -25.61 -20.37
N GLU A 113 -27.17 -25.75 -20.39
CA GLU A 113 -28.03 -25.10 -21.39
C GLU A 113 -28.30 -23.64 -21.03
N TYR A 114 -28.07 -22.73 -21.98
CA TYR A 114 -28.26 -21.30 -21.79
C TYR A 114 -29.74 -20.94 -21.64
N ASN A 115 -30.11 -20.40 -20.47
CA ASN A 115 -31.45 -19.85 -20.24
C ASN A 115 -31.37 -18.32 -20.08
N PRO A 116 -31.87 -17.54 -21.06
CA PRO A 116 -31.74 -16.09 -21.06
C PRO A 116 -32.46 -15.42 -19.88
N GLU A 117 -33.57 -15.98 -19.40
CA GLU A 117 -34.32 -15.40 -18.29
C GLU A 117 -33.54 -15.48 -16.97
N LYS A 118 -32.91 -16.62 -16.71
CA LYS A 118 -32.07 -16.81 -15.51
C LYS A 118 -30.89 -15.85 -15.51
N GLU A 119 -30.23 -15.66 -16.64
CA GLU A 119 -29.11 -14.74 -16.77
C GLU A 119 -29.53 -13.27 -16.57
N LEU A 120 -30.68 -12.87 -17.10
CA LEU A 120 -31.23 -11.53 -16.88
C LEU A 120 -31.56 -11.28 -15.41
N VAL A 121 -32.20 -12.24 -14.74
CA VAL A 121 -32.51 -12.17 -13.31
C VAL A 121 -31.21 -12.09 -12.49
N ASN A 122 -30.24 -12.96 -12.74
CA ASN A 122 -28.95 -12.96 -12.07
C ASN A 122 -28.21 -11.62 -12.24
N LYS A 123 -28.23 -11.06 -13.45
CA LYS A 123 -27.63 -9.75 -13.74
C LYS A 123 -28.36 -8.64 -12.98
N ARG A 124 -29.70 -8.68 -12.93
CA ARG A 124 -30.49 -7.70 -12.19
C ARG A 124 -30.20 -7.76 -10.68
N LEU A 125 -30.12 -8.96 -10.11
CA LEU A 125 -29.76 -9.18 -8.71
C LEU A 125 -28.39 -8.58 -8.40
N LYS A 126 -27.35 -8.92 -9.18
CA LYS A 126 -26.00 -8.36 -9.01
C LYS A 126 -25.97 -6.84 -9.08
N ASN A 127 -26.73 -6.24 -10.00
CA ASN A 127 -26.82 -4.79 -10.10
C ASN A 127 -27.50 -4.16 -8.88
N MET A 128 -28.54 -4.80 -8.32
CA MET A 128 -29.19 -4.32 -7.09
C MET A 128 -28.25 -4.46 -5.88
N GLU A 129 -27.58 -5.59 -5.73
CA GLU A 129 -26.58 -5.80 -4.67
C GLU A 129 -25.47 -4.74 -4.73
N GLN A 130 -24.95 -4.44 -5.94
CA GLN A 130 -23.95 -3.39 -6.12
C GLN A 130 -24.49 -1.99 -5.75
N GLN A 131 -25.74 -1.71 -6.08
CA GLN A 131 -26.38 -0.44 -5.70
C GLN A 131 -26.55 -0.33 -4.19
N ASP A 132 -27.00 -1.39 -3.53
CA ASP A 132 -27.19 -1.41 -2.07
C ASP A 132 -25.86 -1.23 -1.35
N MET A 133 -24.81 -1.93 -1.78
CA MET A 133 -23.46 -1.76 -1.23
C MET A 133 -22.94 -0.33 -1.43
N ALA A 134 -23.11 0.25 -2.61
CA ALA A 134 -22.72 1.63 -2.87
C ALA A 134 -23.50 2.63 -2.00
N GLN A 135 -24.78 2.40 -1.77
CA GLN A 135 -25.59 3.23 -0.87
C GLN A 135 -25.15 3.10 0.58
N GLN A 136 -24.85 1.88 1.05
CA GLN A 136 -24.34 1.66 2.40
C GLN A 136 -23.00 2.36 2.60
N GLU A 137 -22.07 2.25 1.64
CA GLU A 137 -20.79 2.96 1.70
C GLU A 137 -20.97 4.47 1.75
N GLN A 138 -21.88 5.03 0.95
CA GLN A 138 -22.18 6.46 0.99
C GLN A 138 -22.79 6.90 2.32
N LYS A 139 -23.75 6.14 2.86
CA LYS A 139 -24.37 6.42 4.16
C LYS A 139 -23.34 6.35 5.28
N TRP A 140 -22.50 5.32 5.30
CA TRP A 140 -21.43 5.16 6.26
C TRP A 140 -20.41 6.31 6.17
N GLN A 141 -20.03 6.73 4.96
CA GLN A 141 -19.17 7.91 4.77
C GLN A 141 -19.83 9.19 5.29
N GLN A 142 -21.13 9.37 5.08
CA GLN A 142 -21.88 10.51 5.60
C GLN A 142 -21.94 10.48 7.13
N GLU A 143 -22.25 9.32 7.72
CA GLU A 143 -22.28 9.12 9.18
C GLU A 143 -20.93 9.43 9.80
N ILE A 144 -19.83 8.90 9.25
CA ILE A 144 -18.48 9.23 9.72
C ILE A 144 -18.18 10.73 9.58
N CYS A 145 -18.54 11.35 8.45
CA CYS A 145 -18.37 12.80 8.30
C CYS A 145 -19.17 13.59 9.34
N LEU A 146 -20.39 13.14 9.67
CA LEU A 146 -21.24 13.78 10.66
C LEU A 146 -20.68 13.60 12.07
N VAL A 147 -20.24 12.39 12.43
CA VAL A 147 -19.62 12.10 13.74
C VAL A 147 -18.36 12.93 13.92
N LEU A 148 -17.43 12.90 12.95
CA LEU A 148 -16.23 13.72 13.01
C LEU A 148 -16.58 15.21 13.10
N LYS A 149 -17.56 15.69 12.32
CA LYS A 149 -18.03 17.07 12.39
C LYS A 149 -18.54 17.43 13.79
N GLN A 150 -19.29 16.54 14.45
CA GLN A 150 -19.76 16.76 15.83
C GLN A 150 -18.60 16.87 16.83
N GLU A 151 -17.63 15.96 16.77
CA GLU A 151 -16.41 16.01 17.59
C GLU A 151 -15.66 17.33 17.39
N TRP A 152 -15.54 17.78 16.14
CA TRP A 152 -14.96 19.07 15.78
C TRP A 152 -15.70 20.26 16.40
N TRP A 153 -17.03 20.28 16.34
CA TRP A 153 -17.83 21.33 16.97
C TRP A 153 -17.65 21.35 18.49
N ALA A 154 -17.57 20.18 19.14
CA ALA A 154 -17.34 20.07 20.58
C ALA A 154 -15.97 20.64 21.00
N GLN A 155 -14.92 20.34 20.23
CA GLN A 155 -13.57 20.91 20.46
C GLN A 155 -13.55 22.43 20.22
N ALA A 156 -14.29 22.90 19.22
CA ALA A 156 -14.41 24.34 18.95
C ALA A 156 -15.08 25.10 20.11
N GLN A 157 -16.07 24.49 20.78
CA GLN A 157 -16.66 25.05 22.00
C GLN A 157 -15.66 25.14 23.16
N GLN A 158 -14.67 24.25 23.21
CA GLN A 158 -13.57 24.30 24.18
C GLN A 158 -12.47 25.32 23.81
N GLY A 159 -12.65 26.09 22.72
CA GLY A 159 -11.71 27.12 22.27
C GLY A 159 -10.58 26.59 21.37
N HIS A 160 -10.58 25.30 21.02
CA HIS A 160 -9.65 24.77 20.03
C HIS A 160 -10.03 25.20 18.62
N ARG A 161 -9.04 25.45 17.76
CA ARG A 161 -9.29 25.85 16.37
C ARG A 161 -9.75 24.62 15.56
N PRO A 162 -10.96 24.62 14.98
CA PRO A 162 -11.42 23.48 14.20
C PRO A 162 -10.58 23.30 12.93
N TYR A 163 -10.07 22.09 12.69
CA TYR A 163 -9.24 21.69 11.56
C TYR A 163 -10.04 20.75 10.66
N PHE A 164 -10.40 21.23 9.47
CA PHE A 164 -11.13 20.42 8.51
C PHE A 164 -10.19 19.38 7.89
N LEU A 165 -10.38 18.11 8.25
CA LEU A 165 -9.62 17.01 7.66
C LEU A 165 -9.82 16.98 6.14
N LYS A 166 -8.73 16.88 5.38
CA LYS A 166 -8.81 16.76 3.92
C LYS A 166 -9.46 15.43 3.54
N LYS A 167 -10.12 15.37 2.38
CA LYS A 167 -10.69 14.11 1.85
C LYS A 167 -9.67 12.95 1.83
N SER A 168 -8.40 13.24 1.51
CA SER A 168 -7.33 12.24 1.56
C SER A 168 -7.06 11.71 2.97
N GLU A 169 -7.15 12.57 3.99
CA GLU A 169 -6.93 12.22 5.40
C GLU A 169 -8.13 11.42 5.93
N GLN A 170 -9.36 11.78 5.50
CA GLN A 170 -10.57 10.99 5.78
C GLN A 170 -10.45 9.57 5.23
N CYS A 171 -9.98 9.41 3.98
CA CYS A 171 -9.74 8.08 3.41
C CYS A 171 -8.68 7.28 4.20
N GLN A 172 -7.65 7.93 4.74
CA GLN A 172 -6.63 7.25 5.56
C GLN A 172 -7.20 6.75 6.90
N LEU A 173 -8.08 7.52 7.55
CA LEU A 173 -8.76 7.10 8.78
C LEU A 173 -9.68 5.90 8.54
N VAL A 174 -10.49 5.95 7.48
CA VAL A 174 -11.36 4.84 7.06
C VAL A 174 -10.55 3.57 6.82
N LEU A 175 -9.39 3.69 6.15
CA LEU A 175 -8.49 2.55 5.93
C LEU A 175 -7.92 2.00 7.25
N ALA A 176 -7.62 2.87 8.21
CA ALA A 176 -7.11 2.46 9.52
C ALA A 176 -8.17 1.70 10.34
N GLU A 177 -9.42 2.15 10.34
CA GLU A 177 -10.53 1.45 11.00
C GLU A 177 -10.78 0.07 10.37
N LYS A 178 -10.86 0.01 9.04
CA LYS A 178 -10.98 -1.28 8.32
C LYS A 178 -9.81 -2.22 8.64
N PHE A 179 -8.60 -1.69 8.79
CA PHE A 179 -7.44 -2.48 9.18
C PHE A 179 -7.56 -3.02 10.62
N LYS A 180 -8.08 -2.23 11.55
CA LYS A 180 -8.40 -2.68 12.92
C LYS A 180 -9.43 -3.82 12.89
N GLU A 181 -10.49 -3.69 12.10
CA GLU A 181 -11.50 -4.75 11.93
C GLU A 181 -10.90 -6.04 11.35
N LEU A 182 -10.01 -5.93 10.37
CA LEU A 182 -9.33 -7.07 9.75
C LEU A 182 -8.35 -7.76 10.71
N LYS A 183 -7.68 -7.01 11.59
CA LYS A 183 -6.88 -7.58 12.69
C LYS A 183 -7.75 -8.32 13.69
N CYS A 184 -8.84 -7.69 14.14
CA CYS A 184 -9.74 -8.28 15.13
C CYS A 184 -10.42 -9.56 14.60
N SER A 185 -10.77 -9.58 13.32
CA SER A 185 -11.42 -10.73 12.67
C SER A 185 -10.45 -11.85 12.27
N LYS A 186 -9.15 -11.74 12.57
CA LYS A 186 -8.06 -12.69 12.18
C LYS A 186 -7.93 -12.95 10.68
N LYS A 187 -8.73 -12.28 9.84
CA LYS A 187 -8.66 -12.38 8.37
C LYS A 187 -7.33 -11.85 7.84
N LEU A 188 -6.70 -10.94 8.57
CA LEU A 188 -5.39 -10.36 8.23
C LEU A 188 -4.30 -11.43 8.01
N GLU A 189 -4.29 -12.49 8.81
CA GLU A 189 -3.28 -13.56 8.71
C GLU A 189 -3.37 -14.29 7.35
N SER A 190 -4.57 -14.41 6.78
CA SER A 190 -4.78 -15.00 5.45
C SER A 190 -4.22 -14.14 4.30
N PHE A 191 -4.09 -12.83 4.49
CA PHE A 191 -3.57 -11.93 3.47
C PHE A 191 -2.04 -11.76 3.54
N LEU A 192 -1.42 -12.16 4.66
CA LEU A 192 0.01 -12.03 4.91
C LEU A 192 0.79 -13.35 4.81
N SER A 193 0.10 -14.44 4.51
CA SER A 193 0.65 -15.79 4.26
C SER A 193 0.98 -15.95 2.77
#